data_AF-A0A258SQS8-F1
#
_entry.id   AF-A0A258SQS8-F1
#
_cell.length_a   1.000
_cell.length_b   1.000
_cell.length_c   1.000
_cell.angle_alpha   90.00
_cell.angle_beta   90.00
_cell.angle_gamma   90.00
#
_symmetry.space_group_name_H-M   'P 1'
#
loop_
_entity.id
_entity.type
_entity.pdbx_description
1 polymer ?
#
loop_
_entity_poly.entity_id
_entity_poly.type
_entity_poly.pdbx_seq_one_letter_code
_entity_poly.pdbx_strand_id
1 'polypeptide(L)'
;IMGPAAPSTAFKAGEKVDDPVAMYLQDIYTISTNLAGLPGMSIPAGFSAGSDGKALPVGLQIIGNYFDEARMLNVAHQYQQVTDWHTRMPELNTLKEVA
;
A
#
# COMPACT_ATOMS: atom_id res chain seq x y z
N ILE A 1 3.44 -11.11 11.15
CA ILE A 1 1.99 -10.80 11.07
C ILE A 1 1.71 -10.18 9.70
N MET A 2 0.52 -10.36 9.12
CA MET A 2 0.16 -9.75 7.84
C MET A 2 -1.23 -9.14 7.90
N GLY A 3 -1.44 -8.03 7.20
CA GLY A 3 -2.71 -7.30 7.13
C GLY A 3 -2.71 -6.27 6.00
N PRO A 4 -3.81 -5.53 5.78
CA PRO A 4 -3.83 -4.46 4.79
C PRO A 4 -2.91 -3.31 5.22
N ALA A 5 -2.20 -2.69 4.28
CA ALA A 5 -1.36 -1.53 4.57
C ALA A 5 -2.14 -0.22 4.78
N ALA A 6 -3.37 -0.15 4.28
CA ALA A 6 -4.28 0.97 4.44
C ALA A 6 -5.72 0.45 4.54
N PRO A 7 -6.63 1.17 5.21
CA PRO A 7 -8.03 0.75 5.37
C PRO A 7 -8.86 0.87 4.08
N SER A 8 -8.38 1.63 3.09
CA SER A 8 -9.06 1.84 1.80
C SER A 8 -8.04 2.03 0.68
N THR A 9 -8.51 2.04 -0.56
CA THR A 9 -7.75 2.55 -1.71
C THR A 9 -7.47 4.05 -1.56
N ALA A 10 -6.60 4.60 -2.42
CA ALA A 10 -6.30 6.03 -2.43
C ALA A 10 -7.57 6.88 -2.55
N PHE A 11 -7.65 7.91 -1.72
CA PHE A 11 -8.70 8.94 -1.73
C PHE A 11 -8.26 10.14 -2.57
N LYS A 12 -9.19 11.00 -2.97
CA LYS A 12 -8.89 12.17 -3.81
C LYS A 12 -8.21 13.27 -3.00
N ALA A 13 -7.39 14.07 -3.68
CA ALA A 13 -6.84 15.28 -3.07
C ALA A 13 -7.99 16.18 -2.55
N GLY A 14 -7.84 16.70 -1.33
CA GLY A 14 -8.86 17.51 -0.67
C GLY A 14 -9.94 16.73 0.10
N GLU A 15 -10.12 15.43 -0.14
CA GLU A 15 -11.26 14.66 0.37
C GLU A 15 -11.30 14.52 1.91
N LYS A 16 -10.14 14.59 2.58
CA LYS A 16 -10.00 14.42 4.04
C LYS A 16 -9.40 15.65 4.74
N VAL A 17 -9.41 16.81 4.10
CA VAL A 17 -8.80 18.03 4.65
C VAL A 17 -9.65 18.60 5.79
N ASP A 18 -10.96 18.54 5.67
CA ASP A 18 -11.89 19.12 6.65
C ASP A 18 -12.19 18.17 7.84
N ASP A 19 -11.75 16.91 7.76
CA ASP A 19 -11.85 15.91 8.83
C ASP A 19 -10.45 15.34 9.16
N PRO A 20 -9.72 15.97 10.09
CA PRO A 20 -8.37 15.52 10.47
C PRO A 20 -8.37 14.14 11.14
N VAL A 21 -9.48 13.72 11.76
CA VAL A 21 -9.59 12.39 12.38
C VAL A 21 -9.66 11.32 11.30
N ALA A 22 -10.44 11.54 10.25
CA ALA A 22 -10.49 10.64 9.10
C ALA A 22 -9.12 10.48 8.43
N MET A 23 -8.30 11.54 8.43
CA MET A 23 -6.92 11.48 7.95
C MET A 23 -6.04 10.59 8.86
N TYR A 24 -6.11 10.74 10.19
CA TYR A 24 -5.33 9.90 11.11
C TYR A 24 -5.68 8.42 11.03
N LEU A 25 -6.95 8.09 10.77
CA LEU A 25 -7.39 6.71 10.60
C LEU A 25 -6.77 6.01 9.38
N GLN A 26 -6.11 6.74 8.47
CA GLN A 26 -5.37 6.12 7.37
C GLN A 26 -4.20 5.27 7.86
N ASP A 27 -3.59 5.63 8.99
CA ASP A 27 -2.41 4.95 9.53
C ASP A 27 -2.75 3.93 10.62
N ILE A 28 -4.02 3.54 10.76
CA ILE A 28 -4.49 2.66 11.85
C ILE A 28 -3.77 1.30 11.88
N TYR A 29 -3.38 0.76 10.72
CA TYR A 29 -2.69 -0.52 10.62
C TYR A 29 -1.15 -0.40 10.65
N THR A 30 -0.61 0.78 10.39
CA THR A 30 0.83 1.02 10.32
C THR A 30 1.40 1.44 11.68
N ILE A 31 0.67 2.28 12.44
CA ILE A 31 1.18 2.89 13.68
C ILE A 31 1.62 1.89 14.75
N SER A 32 0.93 0.74 14.86
CA SER A 32 1.26 -0.30 15.83
C SER A 32 2.67 -0.89 15.60
N THR A 33 3.10 -0.97 14.34
CA THR A 33 4.43 -1.47 13.96
C THR A 33 5.52 -0.51 14.42
N ASN A 34 5.30 0.80 14.22
CA ASN A 34 6.23 1.84 14.67
C ASN A 34 6.37 1.86 16.19
N LEU A 35 5.25 1.81 16.92
CA LEU A 35 5.25 1.83 18.39
C LEU A 35 5.91 0.59 19.00
N ALA A 36 5.77 -0.56 18.35
CA ALA A 36 6.43 -1.80 18.76
C ALA A 36 7.91 -1.87 18.35
N GLY A 37 8.41 -0.95 17.52
CA GLY A 37 9.79 -0.99 17.01
C GLY A 37 10.09 -2.19 16.12
N LEU A 38 9.06 -2.77 15.48
CA LEU A 38 9.19 -3.94 14.62
C LEU A 38 9.46 -3.54 13.17
N PRO A 39 10.17 -4.37 12.39
CA PRO A 39 10.30 -4.13 10.96
C PRO A 39 8.96 -4.36 10.25
N GLY A 40 8.61 -3.41 9.38
CA GLY A 40 7.41 -3.45 8.54
C GLY A 40 7.74 -3.25 7.06
N MET A 41 6.97 -3.89 6.19
CA MET A 41 7.06 -3.76 4.74
C MET A 41 5.66 -3.72 4.13
N SER A 42 5.47 -2.93 3.08
CA SER A 42 4.27 -2.97 2.24
C SER A 42 4.64 -3.47 0.84
N ILE A 43 3.87 -4.42 0.32
CA ILE A 43 4.03 -4.95 -1.06
C ILE A 43 2.71 -4.85 -1.84
N PRO A 44 2.74 -4.67 -3.18
CA PRO A 44 1.52 -4.64 -3.98
C PRO A 44 0.78 -5.98 -3.92
N ALA A 45 -0.54 -5.94 -3.68
CA ALA A 45 -1.36 -7.14 -3.47
C ALA A 45 -2.64 -7.17 -4.33
N GLY A 46 -2.70 -6.35 -5.38
CA GLY A 46 -3.81 -6.31 -6.33
C GLY A 46 -4.37 -4.91 -6.54
N PHE A 47 -5.62 -4.88 -7.01
CA PHE A 47 -6.37 -3.66 -7.27
C PHE A 47 -7.77 -3.76 -6.67
N SER A 48 -8.31 -2.62 -6.24
CA SER A 48 -9.69 -2.48 -5.81
C SER A 48 -10.30 -1.20 -6.40
N ALA A 49 -11.62 -1.14 -6.48
CA ALA A 49 -12.32 0.06 -6.96
C ALA A 49 -12.06 1.25 -6.02
N GLY A 50 -11.60 2.36 -6.57
CA GLY A 50 -11.54 3.66 -5.92
C GLY A 50 -12.89 4.35 -5.86
N SER A 51 -12.92 5.54 -5.26
CA SER A 51 -14.15 6.34 -5.12
C SER A 51 -14.76 6.79 -6.45
N ASP A 52 -13.97 6.82 -7.54
CA ASP A 52 -14.41 7.10 -8.90
C ASP A 52 -14.61 5.85 -9.76
N GLY A 53 -14.60 4.66 -9.14
CA GLY A 53 -14.75 3.37 -9.82
C GLY A 53 -13.51 2.88 -10.57
N LYS A 54 -12.42 3.66 -10.61
CA LYS A 54 -11.16 3.22 -11.23
C LYS A 54 -10.48 2.17 -10.36
N ALA A 55 -9.82 1.21 -10.98
CA ALA A 55 -8.98 0.24 -10.28
C ALA A 55 -7.73 0.94 -9.72
N LEU A 56 -7.60 0.96 -8.40
CA LEU A 56 -6.46 1.54 -7.68
C LEU A 56 -5.67 0.43 -6.97
N PRO A 57 -4.34 0.55 -6.87
CA PRO A 57 -3.51 -0.46 -6.23
C PRO A 57 -3.80 -0.58 -4.74
N VAL A 58 -3.72 -1.80 -4.21
CA VAL A 58 -3.82 -2.10 -2.77
C VAL A 58 -2.53 -2.74 -2.27
N GLY A 59 -2.16 -2.44 -1.02
CA GLY A 59 -0.93 -2.94 -0.38
C GLY A 59 -1.20 -3.96 0.71
N LEU A 60 -0.36 -5.00 0.76
CA LEU A 60 -0.25 -5.94 1.87
C LEU A 60 0.90 -5.52 2.78
N GLN A 61 0.59 -5.28 4.05
CA GLN A 61 1.57 -5.06 5.10
C GLN A 61 2.05 -6.39 5.68
N ILE A 62 3.36 -6.53 5.78
CA ILE A 62 4.06 -7.64 6.43
C ILE A 62 4.85 -7.05 7.61
N ILE A 63 4.67 -7.63 8.78
CA ILE A 63 5.36 -7.24 10.02
C ILE A 63 6.22 -8.43 10.46
N GLY A 64 7.53 -8.21 10.48
CA GLY A 64 8.53 -9.17 10.95
C GLY A 64 8.76 -9.07 12.46
N ASN A 65 9.56 -10.00 13.00
CA ASN A 65 10.11 -9.84 14.34
C ASN A 65 11.39 -8.98 14.27
N TYR A 66 11.90 -8.54 15.43
CA TYR A 66 13.14 -7.78 15.50
C TYR A 66 14.27 -8.47 14.70
N PHE A 67 14.90 -7.70 13.81
CA PHE A 67 16.02 -8.14 12.96
C PHE A 67 15.71 -9.30 11.99
N ASP A 68 14.43 -9.56 11.68
CA ASP A 68 14.00 -10.64 10.78
C ASP A 68 13.67 -10.14 9.34
N GLU A 69 14.29 -9.05 8.90
CA GLU A 69 14.04 -8.45 7.58
C GLU A 69 14.41 -9.40 6.44
N ALA A 70 15.43 -10.24 6.61
CA ALA A 70 15.84 -11.21 5.59
C ALA A 70 14.71 -12.21 5.29
N ARG A 71 14.01 -12.70 6.32
CA ARG A 71 12.86 -13.57 6.14
C ARG A 71 11.69 -12.81 5.54
N MET A 72 11.44 -11.58 5.99
CA MET A 72 10.37 -10.73 5.45
C MET A 72 10.55 -10.46 3.95
N LEU A 73 11.77 -10.11 3.53
CA LEU A 73 12.15 -9.94 2.12
C LEU A 73 12.01 -11.24 1.33
N ASN A 74 12.39 -12.39 1.90
CA ASN A 74 12.21 -13.68 1.22
C ASN A 74 10.72 -13.99 0.99
N VAL A 75 9.86 -13.73 1.98
CA VAL A 75 8.40 -13.90 1.81
C VAL A 75 7.86 -13.00 0.70
N ALA A 76 8.23 -11.71 0.71
CA ALA A 76 7.86 -10.78 -0.36
C ALA A 76 8.37 -11.25 -1.74
N HIS A 77 9.59 -11.78 -1.80
CA HIS A 77 10.17 -12.34 -3.00
C HIS A 77 9.39 -13.57 -3.50
N GLN A 78 9.02 -14.51 -2.63
CA GLN A 78 8.21 -15.65 -3.05
C GLN A 78 6.82 -15.21 -3.54
N TYR A 79 6.21 -14.22 -2.89
CA TYR A 79 4.91 -13.68 -3.29
C TYR A 79 4.96 -13.01 -4.67
N GLN A 80 6.00 -12.22 -4.96
CA GLN A 80 6.15 -11.59 -6.27
C GLN A 80 6.51 -12.58 -7.37
N GLN A 81 7.05 -13.77 -7.07
CA GLN A 81 7.31 -14.80 -8.10
C GLN A 81 6.03 -15.49 -8.59
N VAL A 82 4.97 -15.48 -7.76
CA VAL A 82 3.67 -16.11 -8.07
C VAL A 82 2.58 -15.09 -8.40
N THR A 83 2.92 -13.80 -8.45
CA THR A 83 2.00 -12.69 -8.80
C THR A 83 2.70 -11.69 -9.71
N ASP A 84 1.95 -10.87 -10.44
CA ASP A 84 2.51 -9.88 -11.37
C ASP A 84 2.21 -8.43 -10.95
N TRP A 85 1.64 -8.20 -9.76
CA TRP A 85 1.23 -6.87 -9.30
C TRP A 85 2.36 -5.84 -9.33
N HIS A 86 3.57 -6.27 -8.96
CA HIS A 86 4.78 -5.45 -8.95
C HIS A 86 5.26 -5.00 -10.34
N THR A 87 4.74 -5.61 -11.41
CA THR A 87 5.05 -5.27 -12.80
C THR A 87 4.00 -4.34 -13.44
N ARG A 88 2.87 -4.13 -12.78
CA ARG A 88 1.79 -3.27 -13.28
C ARG A 88 2.19 -1.81 -13.17
N MET A 89 2.12 -1.10 -14.30
CA MET A 89 2.39 0.33 -14.39
C MET A 89 1.16 1.06 -14.93
N PRO A 90 0.92 2.32 -14.51
CA PRO A 90 -0.12 3.14 -15.12
C PRO A 90 0.23 3.46 -16.58
N GLU A 91 -0.77 3.67 -17.41
CA GLU A 91 -0.55 4.14 -18.78
C GLU A 91 0.05 5.56 -18.76
N LEU A 92 1.23 5.71 -19.35
CA LEU A 92 1.91 7.00 -19.50
C LEU A 92 1.26 7.82 -20.61
N ASN A 93 0.10 8.41 -20.35
CA ASN A 93 -0.64 9.22 -21.33
C ASN A 93 -0.36 10.73 -21.19
N THR A 94 0.89 11.11 -20.96
CA THR A 94 1.26 12.51 -20.65
C THR A 94 2.37 13.05 -21.55
N LEU A 95 2.22 12.98 -22.88
CA LEU A 95 3.02 13.77 -23.83
C LEU A 95 2.29 14.21 -25.11
N LYS A 96 0.98 13.98 -25.26
CA LYS A 96 0.24 14.35 -26.50
C LYS A 96 -0.48 15.71 -26.46
N GLU A 97 -0.41 16.47 -25.37
CA GLU A 97 -1.11 17.77 -25.25
C GLU A 97 -0.19 19.00 -25.37
N VAL A 98 1.08 18.83 -25.77
CA VAL A 98 2.03 19.95 -25.89
C VAL A 98 2.80 19.98 -27.23
N ALA A 99 2.31 19.30 -28.27
CA ALA A 99 2.90 19.33 -29.62
C ALA A 99 1.90 19.86 -30.65
#